data_AF-A0A7N1A3S1-F1
#
_entry.id   AF-A0A7N1A3S1-F1
#
_cell.length_a   1.000
_cell.length_b   1.000
_cell.length_c   1.000
_cell.angle_alpha   90.00
_cell.angle_beta   90.00
_cell.angle_gamma   90.00
#
_symmetry.space_group_name_H-M   'P 1'
#
loop_
_entity.id
_entity.type
_entity.pdbx_description
1 polymer ?
#
loop_
_entity_poly.entity_id
_entity_poly.type
_entity_poly.pdbx_seq_one_letter_code
_entity_poly.pdbx_strand_id
1 'polypeptide(L)'
;MALTRSSNLIHSSFNTPWTPHPSATSLFSSGALKYSHTTSIPFPSVIHNHHHHHLHLQQYNYNLAGFSRRLFLPSVSGLWDAITGGNSPRDAAMAVRRGMMLFRQGDVAGSLVEFDRAIQLDPRQKAYLWQRGLSLYYLDRFDVGAEQFRFDVAQNPNDTEESIWCFLCEAQLYGLDEARKRFLEVGRDPRPVMREAYKMFKDGGDPEQLVAAFSNGRDADYFYASLYAGLYYEAQKDSNGAKRHLLAASQSPYAQRSDDYMASLAKVHCACRNWSS
;
A
#
# COMPACT_ATOMS: atom_id res chain seq x y z
N MET A 1 -45.40 -4.34 47.67
CA MET A 1 -45.43 -4.71 49.11
C MET A 1 -44.50 -5.91 49.28
N ALA A 2 -43.22 -5.68 49.61
CA ALA A 2 -42.63 -5.58 50.97
C ALA A 2 -42.32 -7.00 51.53
N LEU A 3 -41.06 -7.46 51.42
CA LEU A 3 -39.95 -7.39 52.41
C LEU A 3 -39.90 -8.67 53.27
N THR A 4 -38.82 -9.46 53.29
CA THR A 4 -37.65 -9.29 54.19
C THR A 4 -36.57 -10.34 53.84
N ARG A 5 -35.33 -9.92 53.52
CA ARG A 5 -34.10 -9.87 54.37
C ARG A 5 -33.48 -11.23 54.76
N SER A 6 -32.25 -11.49 54.31
CA SER A 6 -31.05 -11.40 55.17
C SER A 6 -29.74 -11.64 54.42
N SER A 7 -28.75 -10.86 54.86
CA SER A 7 -27.40 -10.66 54.34
C SER A 7 -26.42 -11.73 54.83
N ASN A 8 -25.28 -11.89 54.13
CA ASN A 8 -23.97 -11.99 54.81
C ASN A 8 -22.81 -11.67 53.86
N LEU A 9 -21.99 -10.71 54.31
CA LEU A 9 -20.68 -10.31 53.81
C LEU A 9 -19.61 -11.14 54.52
N ILE A 10 -18.58 -11.62 53.80
CA ILE A 10 -17.25 -11.86 54.39
C ILE A 10 -16.16 -11.45 53.38
N HIS A 11 -15.27 -10.58 53.87
CA HIS A 11 -14.01 -10.11 53.30
C HIS A 11 -12.92 -11.21 53.26
N SER A 12 -12.03 -11.16 52.25
CA SER A 12 -10.58 -11.44 52.35
C SER A 12 -10.00 -11.48 50.92
N SER A 13 -9.42 -10.42 50.37
CA SER A 13 -8.02 -10.01 50.55
C SER A 13 -7.01 -11.12 50.20
N PHE A 14 -6.54 -11.18 48.95
CA PHE A 14 -5.14 -11.54 48.65
C PHE A 14 -4.68 -10.79 47.39
N ASN A 15 -3.88 -9.76 47.67
CA ASN A 15 -3.00 -9.07 46.77
C ASN A 15 -1.73 -9.92 46.66
N THR A 16 -1.16 -10.16 45.48
CA THR A 16 0.30 -10.02 45.27
C THR A 16 0.68 -10.12 43.79
N PRO A 17 1.73 -9.38 43.38
CA PRO A 17 2.15 -9.18 42.00
C PRO A 17 3.23 -10.19 41.58
N TRP A 18 3.36 -10.41 40.28
CA TRP A 18 4.41 -11.27 39.71
C TRP A 18 5.48 -10.44 38.98
N THR A 19 6.72 -10.95 39.06
CA THR A 19 8.06 -10.47 38.60
C THR A 19 8.88 -9.73 39.68
N PRO A 20 10.24 -9.85 39.75
CA PRO A 20 11.19 -10.31 38.69
C PRO A 20 12.44 -11.17 39.12
N HIS A 21 13.19 -11.66 38.09
CA HIS A 21 14.65 -11.95 38.01
C HIS A 21 15.28 -13.16 38.77
N PRO A 22 16.34 -13.83 38.23
CA PRO A 22 17.70 -13.26 38.12
C PRO A 22 18.53 -13.54 36.85
N SER A 23 19.55 -12.69 36.78
CA SER A 23 20.75 -12.54 35.97
C SER A 23 21.57 -13.81 35.69
N ALA A 24 22.26 -13.81 34.54
CA ALA A 24 23.61 -14.34 34.43
C ALA A 24 24.48 -13.41 33.56
N THR A 25 25.53 -12.89 34.17
CA THR A 25 26.61 -12.10 33.57
C THR A 25 27.84 -12.99 33.47
N SER A 26 28.55 -13.03 32.34
CA SER A 26 30.02 -13.19 32.38
C SER A 26 30.69 -12.59 31.15
N LEU A 27 31.58 -11.66 31.48
CA LEU A 27 32.59 -10.99 30.65
C LEU A 27 33.79 -11.91 30.33
N PHE A 28 34.72 -11.33 29.56
CA PHE A 28 36.10 -11.71 29.18
C PHE A 28 36.22 -12.33 27.78
N SER A 29 37.17 -11.97 26.91
CA SER A 29 38.23 -10.94 26.93
C SER A 29 38.81 -10.81 25.51
N SER A 30 39.17 -9.57 25.16
CA SER A 30 40.34 -9.12 24.39
C SER A 30 41.09 -10.06 23.44
N GLY A 31 41.26 -9.59 22.19
CA GLY A 31 42.32 -10.03 21.27
C GLY A 31 42.61 -8.94 20.23
N ALA A 32 43.70 -8.21 20.43
CA ALA A 32 44.10 -7.04 19.66
C ALA A 32 44.77 -7.36 18.30
N LEU A 33 44.64 -6.41 17.37
CA LEU A 33 45.63 -5.89 16.41
C LEU A 33 46.57 -6.87 15.69
N LYS A 34 46.58 -6.77 14.35
CA LYS A 34 47.83 -6.56 13.60
C LYS A 34 47.62 -5.88 12.25
N TYR A 35 48.41 -4.83 12.07
CA TYR A 35 48.72 -4.07 10.87
C TYR A 35 49.22 -4.96 9.72
N SER A 36 48.93 -4.56 8.47
CA SER A 36 49.91 -4.55 7.38
C SER A 36 49.42 -3.59 6.29
N HIS A 37 50.04 -2.41 6.22
CA HIS A 37 51.01 -2.03 5.19
C HIS A 37 50.40 -1.67 3.84
N THR A 38 50.22 -0.36 3.70
CA THR A 38 50.34 0.41 2.46
C THR A 38 51.58 0.01 1.67
N THR A 39 51.44 -0.17 0.36
CA THR A 39 52.53 0.06 -0.60
C THR A 39 51.95 0.52 -1.92
N SER A 40 52.00 1.83 -2.15
CA SER A 40 51.91 2.47 -3.44
C SER A 40 53.25 2.35 -4.16
N ILE A 41 53.24 1.93 -5.42
CA ILE A 41 54.41 2.03 -6.32
C ILE A 41 53.93 2.67 -7.65
N PRO A 42 54.69 3.65 -8.18
CA PRO A 42 54.28 4.48 -9.31
C PRO A 42 54.69 3.86 -10.66
N PHE A 43 53.98 4.23 -11.73
CA PHE A 43 54.46 4.02 -13.10
C PHE A 43 54.84 5.36 -13.76
N PRO A 44 55.90 5.38 -14.60
CA PRO A 44 56.59 6.60 -14.98
C PRO A 44 56.06 7.22 -16.28
N SER A 45 56.09 8.55 -16.30
CA SER A 45 55.97 9.41 -17.46
C SER A 45 57.23 9.34 -18.33
N VAL A 46 57.07 8.91 -19.58
CA VAL A 46 58.11 9.03 -20.61
C VAL A 46 57.78 10.19 -21.53
N ILE A 47 58.74 11.11 -21.59
CA ILE A 47 58.85 12.25 -22.50
C ILE A 47 59.43 11.74 -23.83
N HIS A 48 58.83 12.15 -24.95
CA HIS A 48 59.53 12.22 -26.25
C HIS A 48 59.07 13.47 -27.02
N ASN A 49 59.99 14.44 -27.14
CA ASN A 49 60.14 15.36 -28.27
C ASN A 49 60.68 14.53 -29.46
N HIS A 50 60.57 14.84 -30.75
CA HIS A 50 60.17 16.00 -31.53
C HIS A 50 59.98 15.48 -32.97
N HIS A 51 59.02 15.99 -33.75
CA HIS A 51 59.32 16.40 -35.13
C HIS A 51 58.24 17.35 -35.66
N HIS A 52 58.74 18.52 -36.06
CA HIS A 52 58.03 19.61 -36.70
C HIS A 52 57.52 19.21 -38.09
N HIS A 53 56.25 19.49 -38.36
CA HIS A 53 55.83 19.94 -39.69
C HIS A 53 54.97 21.19 -39.54
N HIS A 54 55.53 22.31 -40.00
CA HIS A 54 54.86 23.59 -40.16
C HIS A 54 53.76 23.48 -41.21
N LEU A 55 52.51 23.73 -40.83
CA LEU A 55 51.48 24.20 -41.73
C LEU A 55 50.80 25.42 -41.11
N HIS A 56 51.04 26.55 -41.77
CA HIS A 56 50.48 27.86 -41.49
C HIS A 56 48.98 27.84 -41.83
N LEU A 57 48.09 27.98 -40.86
CA LEU A 57 46.69 28.35 -41.11
C LEU A 57 46.23 29.42 -40.13
N GLN A 58 45.64 30.47 -40.70
CA GLN A 58 45.36 31.78 -40.13
C GLN A 58 44.47 31.72 -38.89
N GLN A 59 44.89 32.47 -37.86
CA GLN A 59 44.16 32.71 -36.64
C GLN A 59 43.10 33.79 -36.91
N TYR A 60 41.83 33.39 -37.07
CA TYR A 60 40.70 34.31 -37.08
C TYR A 60 40.27 34.61 -35.64
N ASN A 61 40.62 35.82 -35.17
CA ASN A 61 40.07 36.40 -33.94
C ASN A 61 38.61 36.79 -34.18
N TYR A 62 37.67 36.04 -33.61
CA TYR A 62 36.31 36.51 -33.40
C TYR A 62 36.07 36.74 -31.90
N ASN A 63 36.14 38.02 -31.51
CA ASN A 63 35.44 38.51 -30.34
C ASN A 63 33.94 38.37 -30.58
N LEU A 64 33.27 37.47 -29.87
CA LEU A 64 31.81 37.42 -29.80
C LEU A 64 31.38 37.44 -28.34
N ALA A 65 30.69 38.54 -28.02
CA ALA A 65 30.06 38.85 -26.76
C ALA A 65 29.17 37.72 -26.27
N GLY A 66 29.14 37.56 -24.93
CA GLY A 66 28.36 36.54 -24.25
C GLY A 66 26.87 36.61 -24.57
N PHE A 67 26.33 35.47 -24.94
CA PHE A 67 24.93 35.12 -24.74
C PHE A 67 24.90 33.73 -24.12
N SER A 68 24.82 33.66 -22.80
CA SER A 68 24.43 32.45 -22.10
C SER A 68 22.98 32.14 -22.47
N ARG A 69 22.74 31.43 -23.58
CA ARG A 69 21.44 30.80 -23.84
C ARG A 69 21.24 29.72 -22.79
N ARG A 70 20.51 30.04 -21.73
CA ARG A 70 19.87 29.02 -20.89
C ARG A 70 19.02 28.16 -21.82
N LEU A 71 19.44 26.92 -22.03
CA LEU A 71 18.58 25.88 -22.60
C LEU A 71 17.42 25.72 -21.63
N PHE A 72 16.28 26.33 -21.97
CA PHE A 72 15.02 26.08 -21.29
C PHE A 72 14.59 24.68 -21.71
N LEU A 73 15.02 23.66 -20.99
CA LEU A 73 14.40 22.33 -21.09
C LEU A 73 13.01 22.49 -20.48
N PRO A 74 11.92 22.39 -21.28
CA PRO A 74 10.60 22.31 -20.68
C PRO A 74 10.62 21.11 -19.74
N SER A 75 10.02 21.24 -18.56
CA SER A 75 9.75 20.05 -17.76
C SER A 75 8.96 19.07 -18.62
N VAL A 76 9.14 17.76 -18.39
CA VAL A 76 8.37 16.72 -19.11
C VAL A 76 6.86 17.00 -19.00
N SER A 77 6.42 17.64 -17.91
CA SER A 77 5.05 18.17 -17.74
C SER A 77 4.65 19.17 -18.83
N GLY A 78 5.48 20.17 -19.12
CA GLY A 78 5.17 21.21 -20.12
C GLY A 78 5.20 20.69 -21.57
N LEU A 79 5.97 19.64 -21.84
CA LEU A 79 5.95 18.94 -23.13
C LEU A 79 4.68 18.11 -23.32
N TRP A 80 4.19 17.45 -22.26
CA TRP A 80 2.90 16.74 -22.32
C TRP A 80 1.72 17.70 -22.48
N ASP A 81 1.66 18.78 -21.69
CA ASP A 81 0.57 19.77 -21.76
C ASP A 81 0.47 20.42 -23.16
N ALA A 82 1.61 20.62 -23.83
CA ALA A 82 1.68 21.16 -25.19
C ALA A 82 1.30 20.14 -26.28
N ILE A 83 1.52 18.84 -26.07
CA ILE A 83 1.22 17.77 -27.03
C ILE A 83 -0.26 17.36 -26.94
N THR A 84 -0.85 17.31 -25.74
CA THR A 84 -2.23 16.82 -25.53
C THR A 84 -3.29 17.91 -25.58
N GLY A 85 -2.89 19.18 -25.64
CA GLY A 85 -3.79 20.31 -25.38
C GLY A 85 -4.22 20.33 -23.91
N GLY A 86 -4.37 21.51 -23.30
CA GLY A 86 -4.58 21.70 -21.85
C GLY A 86 -5.84 21.06 -21.21
N ASN A 87 -6.53 20.13 -21.87
CA ASN A 87 -7.68 19.38 -21.37
C ASN A 87 -7.31 18.01 -20.77
N SER A 88 -6.12 17.47 -21.04
CA SER A 88 -5.75 16.09 -20.67
C SER A 88 -5.92 15.75 -19.16
N PRO A 89 -5.48 16.60 -18.22
CA PRO A 89 -5.66 16.31 -16.79
C PRO A 89 -7.13 16.34 -16.33
N ARG A 90 -7.95 17.22 -16.93
CA ARG A 90 -9.39 17.30 -16.61
C ARG A 90 -10.12 16.06 -17.12
N ASP A 91 -9.81 15.64 -18.35
CA ASP A 91 -10.40 14.45 -18.96
C ASP A 91 -9.96 13.18 -18.23
N ALA A 92 -8.70 13.10 -17.79
CA ALA A 92 -8.21 12.03 -16.93
C ALA A 92 -9.01 11.95 -15.63
N ALA A 93 -9.21 13.08 -14.93
CA ALA A 93 -10.02 13.12 -13.72
C ALA A 93 -11.49 12.74 -13.95
N MET A 94 -12.05 13.05 -15.12
CA MET A 94 -13.39 12.59 -15.50
C MET A 94 -13.44 11.09 -15.73
N ALA A 95 -12.42 10.51 -16.38
CA ALA A 95 -12.29 9.07 -16.57
C ALA A 95 -12.17 8.35 -15.22
N VAL A 96 -11.36 8.85 -14.27
CA VAL A 96 -11.30 8.30 -12.89
C VAL A 96 -12.69 8.29 -12.24
N ARG A 97 -13.43 9.41 -12.29
CA ARG A 97 -14.78 9.49 -11.72
C ARG A 97 -15.75 8.48 -12.34
N ARG A 98 -15.66 8.28 -13.67
CA ARG A 98 -16.47 7.28 -14.37
C ARG A 98 -16.07 5.86 -13.97
N GLY A 99 -14.78 5.56 -13.89
CA GLY A 99 -14.28 4.26 -13.44
C GLY A 99 -14.76 3.91 -12.04
N MET A 100 -14.75 4.86 -11.11
CA MET A 100 -15.31 4.67 -9.77
C MET A 100 -16.82 4.41 -9.80
N MET A 101 -17.58 5.16 -10.61
CA MET A 101 -19.02 4.99 -10.74
C MET A 101 -19.39 3.61 -11.30
N LEU A 102 -18.72 3.18 -12.37
CA LEU A 102 -18.92 1.87 -13.00
C LEU A 102 -18.64 0.74 -12.02
N PHE A 103 -17.55 0.84 -11.25
CA PHE A 103 -17.25 -0.13 -10.20
C PHE A 103 -18.38 -0.23 -9.18
N ARG A 104 -18.87 0.91 -8.67
CA ARG A 104 -19.98 0.94 -7.69
C ARG A 104 -21.27 0.33 -8.25
N GLN A 105 -21.46 0.35 -9.57
CA GLN A 105 -22.59 -0.27 -10.27
C GLN A 105 -22.38 -1.77 -10.53
N GLY A 106 -21.22 -2.33 -10.17
CA GLY A 106 -20.85 -3.72 -10.44
C GLY A 106 -20.22 -3.93 -11.83
N ASP A 107 -20.09 -2.90 -12.65
CA ASP A 107 -19.36 -2.97 -13.92
C ASP A 107 -17.85 -2.81 -13.68
N VAL A 108 -17.25 -3.89 -13.18
CA VAL A 108 -15.81 -3.96 -12.87
C VAL A 108 -14.96 -3.85 -14.15
N ALA A 109 -15.42 -4.46 -15.26
CA ALA A 109 -14.71 -4.42 -16.54
C ALA A 109 -14.68 -3.01 -17.13
N GLY A 110 -15.84 -2.35 -17.21
CA GLY A 110 -15.94 -0.95 -17.64
C GLY A 110 -15.17 0.00 -16.72
N SER A 111 -15.15 -0.29 -15.41
CA SER A 111 -14.33 0.45 -14.45
C SER A 111 -12.84 0.44 -14.81
N LEU A 112 -12.28 -0.74 -15.09
CA LEU A 112 -10.87 -0.87 -15.48
C LEU A 112 -10.56 -0.10 -16.77
N VAL A 113 -11.44 -0.17 -17.77
CA VAL A 113 -11.28 0.57 -19.03
C VAL A 113 -11.16 2.08 -18.80
N GLU A 114 -12.01 2.66 -17.96
CA GLU A 114 -11.95 4.08 -17.66
C GLU A 114 -10.72 4.46 -16.81
N PHE A 115 -10.27 3.58 -15.91
CA PHE A 115 -9.01 3.80 -15.19
C PHE A 115 -7.78 3.73 -16.09
N ASP A 116 -7.72 2.78 -17.01
CA ASP A 116 -6.63 2.69 -18.01
C ASP A 116 -6.64 3.91 -18.93
N ARG A 117 -7.83 4.38 -19.33
CA ARG A 117 -7.99 5.64 -20.07
C ARG A 117 -7.47 6.84 -19.28
N ALA A 118 -7.74 6.92 -17.98
CA ALA A 118 -7.23 8.01 -17.14
C ALA A 118 -5.69 8.05 -17.15
N ILE A 119 -5.04 6.88 -17.07
CA ILE A 119 -3.58 6.76 -17.14
C ILE A 119 -3.03 7.13 -18.53
N GLN A 120 -3.74 6.77 -19.61
CA GLN A 120 -3.35 7.17 -20.97
C GLN A 120 -3.41 8.69 -21.17
N LEU A 121 -4.43 9.35 -20.61
CA LEU A 121 -4.60 10.80 -20.67
C LEU A 121 -3.59 11.55 -19.77
N ASP A 122 -3.33 11.01 -18.58
CA ASP A 122 -2.34 11.56 -17.67
C ASP A 122 -1.62 10.42 -16.92
N PRO A 123 -0.39 10.06 -17.34
CA PRO A 123 0.36 8.96 -16.71
C PRO A 123 0.62 9.14 -15.22
N ARG A 124 0.55 10.37 -14.70
CA ARG A 124 0.71 10.66 -13.26
C ARG A 124 -0.44 10.12 -12.43
N GLN A 125 -1.61 9.87 -13.03
CA GLN A 125 -2.76 9.30 -12.32
C GLN A 125 -2.43 7.92 -11.76
N LYS A 126 -1.57 7.15 -12.43
CA LYS A 126 -1.22 5.77 -12.02
C LYS A 126 -0.73 5.68 -10.57
N ALA A 127 -0.09 6.72 -10.06
CA ALA A 127 0.52 6.78 -8.72
C ALA A 127 -0.48 6.87 -7.56
N TYR A 128 -1.76 7.13 -7.85
CA TYR A 128 -2.78 7.41 -6.84
C TYR A 128 -4.10 6.70 -7.16
N LEU A 129 -4.05 5.64 -7.96
CA LEU A 129 -5.23 5.01 -8.55
C LEU A 129 -5.46 3.60 -7.99
N TRP A 130 -5.43 3.47 -6.68
CA TRP A 130 -5.67 2.21 -5.97
C TRP A 130 -7.01 1.55 -6.33
N GLN A 131 -8.03 2.33 -6.72
CA GLN A 131 -9.32 1.79 -7.17
C GLN A 131 -9.16 0.92 -8.43
N ARG A 132 -8.18 1.23 -9.30
CA ARG A 132 -7.82 0.38 -10.42
C ARG A 132 -7.30 -0.97 -9.95
N GLY A 133 -6.50 -1.00 -8.89
CA GLY A 133 -6.03 -2.23 -8.25
C GLY A 133 -7.18 -3.12 -7.79
N LEU A 134 -8.26 -2.52 -7.27
CA LEU A 134 -9.47 -3.26 -6.89
C LEU A 134 -10.19 -3.84 -8.11
N SER A 135 -10.37 -3.05 -9.17
CA SER A 135 -10.96 -3.58 -10.42
C SER A 135 -10.11 -4.72 -10.99
N LEU A 136 -8.79 -4.63 -10.92
CA LEU A 136 -7.88 -5.70 -11.34
C LEU A 136 -8.04 -6.96 -10.48
N TYR A 137 -8.19 -6.83 -9.15
CA TYR A 137 -8.45 -7.96 -8.26
C TYR A 137 -9.72 -8.71 -8.67
N TYR A 138 -10.82 -8.00 -8.89
CA TYR A 138 -12.10 -8.63 -9.26
C TYR A 138 -12.15 -9.18 -10.69
N LEU A 139 -11.16 -8.84 -11.52
CA LEU A 139 -10.97 -9.40 -12.88
C LEU A 139 -9.88 -10.48 -12.90
N ASP A 140 -9.47 -10.99 -11.73
CA ASP A 140 -8.43 -12.01 -11.55
C ASP A 140 -7.07 -11.62 -12.15
N ARG A 141 -6.81 -10.32 -12.30
CA ARG A 141 -5.56 -9.73 -12.80
C ARG A 141 -4.64 -9.40 -11.62
N PHE A 142 -4.43 -10.38 -10.76
CA PHE A 142 -3.77 -10.22 -9.46
C PHE A 142 -2.31 -9.76 -9.56
N ASP A 143 -1.60 -10.18 -10.60
CA ASP A 143 -0.22 -9.78 -10.91
C ASP A 143 -0.10 -8.25 -11.04
N VAL A 144 -0.89 -7.69 -11.95
CA VAL A 144 -0.92 -6.25 -12.23
C VAL A 144 -1.58 -5.49 -11.08
N GLY A 145 -2.55 -6.11 -10.39
CA GLY A 145 -3.16 -5.55 -9.18
C GLY A 145 -2.15 -5.37 -8.04
N ALA A 146 -1.35 -6.40 -7.74
CA ALA A 146 -0.31 -6.32 -6.73
C ALA A 146 0.75 -5.25 -7.07
N GLU A 147 1.16 -5.15 -8.34
CA GLU A 147 2.07 -4.09 -8.81
C GLU A 147 1.47 -2.69 -8.64
N GLN A 148 0.17 -2.53 -8.93
CA GLN A 148 -0.55 -1.27 -8.74
C GLN A 148 -0.48 -0.82 -7.29
N PHE A 149 -0.87 -1.69 -6.33
CA PHE A 149 -0.82 -1.33 -4.91
C PHE A 149 0.59 -1.07 -4.38
N ARG A 150 1.60 -1.80 -4.86
CA ARG A 150 3.00 -1.52 -4.51
C ARG A 150 3.44 -0.14 -4.98
N PHE A 151 2.97 0.27 -6.17
CA PHE A 151 3.26 1.58 -6.69
C PHE A 151 2.56 2.68 -5.89
N ASP A 152 1.29 2.48 -5.50
CA ASP A 152 0.51 3.44 -4.71
C ASP A 152 1.13 3.65 -3.31
N VAL A 153 1.47 2.56 -2.60
CA VAL A 153 2.11 2.64 -1.27
C VAL A 153 3.49 3.29 -1.32
N ALA A 154 4.25 3.10 -2.40
CA ALA A 154 5.53 3.79 -2.58
C ALA A 154 5.37 5.32 -2.62
N GLN A 155 4.19 5.84 -2.98
CA GLN A 155 3.85 7.27 -2.95
C GLN A 155 3.21 7.68 -1.63
N ASN A 156 2.40 6.82 -1.03
CA ASN A 156 1.75 7.04 0.26
C ASN A 156 2.05 5.89 1.25
N PRO A 157 3.17 5.95 1.99
CA PRO A 157 3.64 4.83 2.80
C PRO A 157 2.84 4.61 4.10
N ASN A 158 1.66 5.22 4.24
CA ASN A 158 0.80 5.08 5.44
C ASN A 158 -0.54 4.41 5.13
N ASP A 159 -0.79 3.98 3.90
CA ASP A 159 -2.07 3.37 3.54
C ASP A 159 -2.08 1.87 3.85
N THR A 160 -2.76 1.53 4.95
CA THR A 160 -2.93 0.14 5.41
C THR A 160 -3.80 -0.68 4.45
N GLU A 161 -4.77 -0.07 3.80
CA GLU A 161 -5.69 -0.80 2.92
C GLU A 161 -4.95 -1.27 1.67
N GLU A 162 -4.13 -0.42 1.06
CA GLU A 162 -3.33 -0.78 -0.11
C GLU A 162 -2.34 -1.92 0.18
N SER A 163 -1.73 -1.95 1.37
CA SER A 163 -0.92 -3.10 1.82
C SER A 163 -1.73 -4.39 1.90
N ILE A 164 -2.93 -4.34 2.50
CA ILE A 164 -3.80 -5.51 2.64
C ILE A 164 -4.25 -6.00 1.25
N TRP A 165 -4.61 -5.09 0.35
CA TRP A 165 -5.01 -5.45 -1.01
C TRP A 165 -3.86 -6.00 -1.86
N CYS A 166 -2.64 -5.49 -1.68
CA CYS A 166 -1.45 -6.11 -2.26
C CYS A 166 -1.31 -7.56 -1.78
N PHE A 167 -1.43 -7.80 -0.47
CA PHE A 167 -1.41 -9.16 0.08
C PHE A 167 -2.53 -10.03 -0.50
N LEU A 168 -3.76 -9.53 -0.63
CA LEU A 168 -4.89 -10.29 -1.18
C LEU A 168 -4.61 -10.74 -2.63
N CYS A 169 -4.08 -9.85 -3.47
CA CYS A 169 -3.63 -10.22 -4.81
C CYS A 169 -2.54 -11.30 -4.77
N GLU A 170 -1.50 -11.12 -3.96
CA GLU A 170 -0.39 -12.08 -3.87
C GLU A 170 -0.82 -13.42 -3.26
N ALA A 171 -1.81 -13.44 -2.36
CA ALA A 171 -2.36 -14.66 -1.79
C ALA A 171 -3.12 -15.49 -2.83
N GLN A 172 -3.76 -14.85 -3.82
CA GLN A 172 -4.37 -15.56 -4.95
C GLN A 172 -3.32 -16.16 -5.90
N LEU A 173 -2.15 -15.51 -6.03
CA LEU A 173 -1.06 -15.98 -6.90
C LEU A 173 -0.19 -17.07 -6.26
N TYR A 174 0.15 -16.89 -4.98
CA TYR A 174 1.24 -17.62 -4.32
C TYR A 174 0.81 -18.33 -3.02
N GLY A 175 -0.42 -18.06 -2.53
CA GLY A 175 -0.89 -18.53 -1.23
C GLY A 175 -0.52 -17.58 -0.07
N LEU A 176 -1.14 -17.79 1.09
CA LEU A 176 -1.04 -16.89 2.25
C LEU A 176 0.39 -16.76 2.78
N ASP A 177 1.09 -17.88 2.92
CA ASP A 177 2.41 -17.90 3.54
C ASP A 177 3.43 -17.11 2.69
N GLU A 178 3.38 -17.28 1.37
CA GLU A 178 4.25 -16.53 0.45
C GLU A 178 3.84 -15.06 0.36
N ALA A 179 2.55 -14.75 0.31
CA ALA A 179 2.07 -13.36 0.36
C ALA A 179 2.52 -12.67 1.66
N ARG A 180 2.54 -13.39 2.79
CA ARG A 180 2.97 -12.86 4.08
C ARG A 180 4.46 -12.54 4.13
N LYS A 181 5.30 -13.38 3.52
CA LYS A 181 6.75 -13.10 3.40
C LYS A 181 7.04 -11.83 2.59
N ARG A 182 6.10 -11.45 1.71
CA ARG A 182 6.19 -10.29 0.81
C ARG A 182 5.34 -9.11 1.27
N PHE A 183 4.77 -9.21 2.47
CA PHE A 183 3.82 -8.26 3.00
C PHE A 183 4.41 -6.85 3.02
N LEU A 184 3.62 -5.88 2.57
CA LEU A 184 4.10 -4.53 2.33
C LEU A 184 4.00 -3.69 3.60
N GLU A 185 5.13 -3.42 4.25
CA GLU A 185 5.08 -2.69 5.51
C GLU A 185 4.79 -1.20 5.31
N VAL A 186 3.79 -0.69 6.03
CA VAL A 186 3.38 0.72 6.02
C VAL A 186 3.37 1.32 7.43
N GLY A 187 3.27 2.64 7.50
CA GLY A 187 3.13 3.38 8.74
C GLY A 187 1.80 3.12 9.46
N ARG A 188 1.67 3.70 10.66
CA ARG A 188 0.58 3.41 11.57
C ARG A 188 -0.74 4.08 11.15
N ASP A 189 -1.75 3.30 10.80
CA ASP A 189 -3.11 3.80 10.52
C ASP A 189 -3.75 4.40 11.79
N PRO A 190 -4.39 5.58 11.70
CA PRO A 190 -5.08 6.19 12.84
C PRO A 190 -6.30 5.37 13.33
N ARG A 191 -6.96 4.61 12.45
CA ARG A 191 -8.16 3.82 12.74
C ARG A 191 -7.78 2.54 13.50
N PRO A 192 -8.31 2.31 14.71
CA PRO A 192 -8.00 1.09 15.47
C PRO A 192 -8.33 -0.20 14.74
N VAL A 193 -9.49 -0.26 14.08
CA VAL A 193 -9.92 -1.43 13.29
C VAL A 193 -8.92 -1.79 12.20
N MET A 194 -8.35 -0.79 11.53
CA MET A 194 -7.40 -1.03 10.45
C MET A 194 -6.05 -1.53 10.96
N ARG A 195 -5.61 -1.09 12.14
CA ARG A 195 -4.39 -1.63 12.75
C ARG A 195 -4.54 -3.11 13.12
N GLU A 196 -5.69 -3.51 13.64
CA GLU A 196 -5.95 -4.92 13.96
C GLU A 196 -6.11 -5.76 12.68
N ALA A 197 -6.79 -5.24 11.65
CA ALA A 197 -6.86 -5.89 10.35
C ALA A 197 -5.46 -6.07 9.75
N TYR A 198 -4.66 -5.01 9.70
CA TYR A 198 -3.27 -5.05 9.22
C TYR A 198 -2.44 -6.13 9.92
N LYS A 199 -2.50 -6.17 11.25
CA LYS A 199 -1.82 -7.19 12.06
C LYS A 199 -2.32 -8.60 11.72
N MET A 200 -3.63 -8.80 11.55
CA MET A 200 -4.19 -10.10 11.18
C MET A 200 -3.66 -10.58 9.82
N PHE A 201 -3.57 -9.70 8.81
CA PHE A 201 -3.02 -10.05 7.51
C PHE A 201 -1.50 -10.30 7.56
N LYS A 202 -0.75 -9.43 8.26
CA LYS A 202 0.71 -9.48 8.39
C LYS A 202 1.20 -10.66 9.22
N ASP A 203 0.61 -10.90 10.38
CA ASP A 203 1.13 -11.84 11.39
C ASP A 203 0.23 -13.08 11.53
N GLY A 204 -0.97 -13.04 10.96
CA GLY A 204 -2.01 -14.02 11.19
C GLY A 204 -2.89 -13.61 12.36
N GLY A 205 -4.07 -14.21 12.41
CA GLY A 205 -5.03 -13.94 13.47
C GLY A 205 -6.36 -14.63 13.19
N ASP A 206 -7.25 -14.47 14.15
CA ASP A 206 -8.61 -14.99 14.10
C ASP A 206 -9.58 -13.88 13.65
N PRO A 207 -10.23 -14.02 12.49
CA PRO A 207 -11.20 -13.04 12.02
C PRO A 207 -12.38 -12.80 12.97
N GLU A 208 -12.78 -13.81 13.74
CA GLU A 208 -13.87 -13.64 14.71
C GLU A 208 -13.45 -12.74 15.87
N GLN A 209 -12.19 -12.80 16.30
CA GLN A 209 -11.65 -11.89 17.31
C GLN A 209 -11.62 -10.44 16.81
N LEU A 210 -11.26 -10.24 15.53
CA LEU A 210 -11.31 -8.92 14.89
C LEU A 210 -12.74 -8.37 14.94
N VAL A 211 -13.74 -9.14 14.50
CA VAL A 211 -15.13 -8.68 14.47
C VAL A 211 -15.68 -8.47 15.88
N ALA A 212 -15.40 -9.38 16.82
CA ALA A 212 -15.84 -9.26 18.20
C ALA A 212 -15.32 -7.98 18.87
N ALA A 213 -14.05 -7.61 18.61
CA ALA A 213 -13.41 -6.42 19.19
C ALA A 213 -14.10 -5.10 18.78
N PHE A 214 -14.75 -5.07 17.61
CA PHE A 214 -15.41 -3.87 17.08
C PHE A 214 -16.95 -3.98 16.99
N SER A 215 -17.53 -5.09 17.45
CA SER A 215 -18.98 -5.37 17.38
C SER A 215 -19.87 -4.34 18.11
N ASN A 216 -19.38 -3.79 19.22
CA ASN A 216 -20.09 -2.77 20.02
C ASN A 216 -19.55 -1.34 19.79
N GLY A 217 -18.73 -1.16 18.74
CA GLY A 217 -18.08 0.11 18.41
C GLY A 217 -18.94 1.02 17.53
N ARG A 218 -18.28 1.89 16.77
CA ARG A 218 -18.96 2.69 15.74
C ARG A 218 -19.37 1.79 14.59
N ASP A 219 -20.50 2.10 13.93
CA ASP A 219 -20.98 1.33 12.76
C ASP A 219 -19.89 1.14 11.68
N ALA A 220 -19.05 2.17 11.47
CA ALA A 220 -17.92 2.10 10.55
C ALA A 220 -16.85 1.09 10.99
N ASP A 221 -16.52 1.03 12.28
CA ASP A 221 -15.51 0.10 12.80
C ASP A 221 -16.00 -1.34 12.66
N TYR A 222 -17.27 -1.62 12.96
CA TYR A 222 -17.87 -2.93 12.73
C TYR A 222 -17.86 -3.30 11.23
N PHE A 223 -18.24 -2.36 10.36
CA PHE A 223 -18.23 -2.56 8.92
C PHE A 223 -16.85 -2.99 8.41
N TYR A 224 -15.80 -2.24 8.76
CA TYR A 224 -14.44 -2.54 8.32
C TYR A 224 -13.92 -3.85 8.93
N ALA A 225 -14.24 -4.12 10.20
CA ALA A 225 -13.85 -5.38 10.85
C ALA A 225 -14.47 -6.59 10.11
N SER A 226 -15.77 -6.52 9.80
CA SER A 226 -16.47 -7.59 9.09
C SER A 226 -16.01 -7.72 7.65
N LEU A 227 -15.79 -6.59 6.94
CA LEU A 227 -15.24 -6.60 5.58
C LEU A 227 -13.90 -7.33 5.52
N TYR A 228 -12.95 -6.92 6.36
CA TYR A 228 -11.60 -7.47 6.33
C TYR A 228 -11.52 -8.90 6.91
N ALA A 229 -12.40 -9.26 7.85
CA ALA A 229 -12.58 -10.65 8.26
C ALA A 229 -13.03 -11.53 7.10
N GLY A 230 -14.04 -11.10 6.33
CA GLY A 230 -14.55 -11.84 5.18
C GLY A 230 -13.51 -12.00 4.06
N LEU A 231 -12.77 -10.94 3.73
CA LEU A 231 -11.68 -11.01 2.76
C LEU A 231 -10.55 -11.95 3.22
N TYR A 232 -10.23 -11.98 4.52
CA TYR A 232 -9.23 -12.90 5.06
C TYR A 232 -9.69 -14.36 5.02
N TYR A 233 -10.96 -14.64 5.32
CA TYR A 233 -11.54 -15.98 5.11
C TYR A 233 -11.50 -16.39 3.64
N GLU A 234 -11.79 -15.48 2.71
CA GLU A 234 -11.71 -15.79 1.27
C GLU A 234 -10.27 -16.16 0.87
N ALA A 235 -9.27 -15.42 1.35
CA ALA A 235 -7.88 -15.74 1.12
C ALA A 235 -7.54 -17.15 1.64
N GLN A 236 -8.05 -17.52 2.81
CA GLN A 236 -7.89 -18.86 3.40
C GLN A 236 -8.69 -19.97 2.68
N LYS A 237 -9.41 -19.64 1.61
CA LYS A 237 -10.33 -20.54 0.88
C LYS A 237 -11.50 -21.03 1.73
N ASP A 238 -11.83 -20.34 2.81
CA ASP A 238 -13.06 -20.57 3.59
C ASP A 238 -14.21 -19.73 3.03
N SER A 239 -14.93 -20.30 2.07
CA SER A 239 -16.08 -19.63 1.44
C SER A 239 -17.24 -19.38 2.40
N ASN A 240 -17.39 -20.16 3.47
CA ASN A 240 -18.51 -20.01 4.40
C ASN A 240 -18.27 -18.84 5.36
N GLY A 241 -17.06 -18.77 5.93
CA GLY A 241 -16.61 -17.63 6.72
C GLY A 241 -16.63 -16.34 5.90
N ALA A 242 -16.11 -16.40 4.67
CA ALA A 242 -16.10 -15.26 3.75
C ALA A 242 -17.52 -14.74 3.47
N LYS A 243 -18.42 -15.63 3.04
CA LYS A 243 -19.82 -15.26 2.73
C LYS A 243 -20.53 -14.64 3.92
N ARG A 244 -20.39 -15.23 5.11
CA ARG A 244 -21.03 -14.72 6.34
C ARG A 244 -20.63 -13.28 6.61
N HIS A 245 -19.34 -12.99 6.61
CA HIS A 245 -18.83 -11.68 6.99
C HIS A 245 -18.98 -10.63 5.89
N LEU A 246 -18.81 -10.98 4.61
CA LEU A 246 -19.02 -10.02 3.52
C LEU A 246 -20.49 -9.65 3.34
N LEU A 247 -21.42 -10.59 3.56
CA LEU A 247 -22.84 -10.25 3.64
C LEU A 247 -23.14 -9.34 4.83
N ALA A 248 -22.62 -9.66 6.02
CA ALA A 248 -22.80 -8.81 7.20
C ALA A 248 -22.24 -7.38 7.00
N ALA A 249 -21.05 -7.25 6.41
CA ALA A 249 -20.46 -5.97 6.06
C ALA A 249 -21.33 -5.20 5.05
N SER A 250 -21.70 -5.82 3.93
CA SER A 250 -22.51 -5.17 2.88
C SER A 250 -23.91 -4.75 3.34
N GLN A 251 -24.48 -5.45 4.32
CA GLN A 251 -25.80 -5.18 4.91
C GLN A 251 -25.75 -4.28 6.14
N SER A 252 -24.56 -3.96 6.65
CA SER A 252 -24.41 -3.15 7.86
C SER A 252 -25.05 -1.76 7.73
N PRO A 253 -25.51 -1.15 8.84
CA PRO A 253 -26.05 0.21 8.81
C PRO A 253 -25.09 1.25 8.21
N TYR A 254 -23.78 1.05 8.34
CA TYR A 254 -22.78 1.90 7.69
C TYR A 254 -22.85 1.75 6.17
N ALA A 255 -22.74 0.52 5.65
CA ALA A 255 -22.73 0.27 4.22
C ALA A 255 -24.02 0.68 3.49
N GLN A 256 -25.15 0.74 4.20
CA GLN A 256 -26.44 1.19 3.65
C GLN A 256 -26.58 2.71 3.60
N ARG A 257 -25.85 3.46 4.43
CA ARG A 257 -26.01 4.92 4.57
C ARG A 257 -24.80 5.73 4.09
N SER A 258 -23.64 5.12 3.98
CA SER A 258 -22.40 5.79 3.57
C SER A 258 -22.22 5.81 2.06
N ASP A 259 -21.61 6.87 1.53
CA ASP A 259 -21.06 6.92 0.16
C ASP A 259 -19.62 6.36 0.07
N ASP A 260 -19.19 5.64 1.10
CA ASP A 260 -17.87 5.01 1.16
C ASP A 260 -17.67 4.05 -0.02
N TYR A 261 -16.51 4.15 -0.66
CA TYR A 261 -16.13 3.28 -1.76
C TYR A 261 -16.03 1.81 -1.31
N MET A 262 -15.54 1.57 -0.09
CA MET A 262 -15.41 0.22 0.46
C MET A 262 -16.77 -0.41 0.79
N ALA A 263 -17.76 0.40 1.19
CA ALA A 263 -19.14 -0.07 1.33
C ALA A 263 -19.73 -0.54 -0.01
N SER A 264 -19.39 0.15 -1.10
CA SER A 264 -19.76 -0.30 -2.46
C SER A 264 -19.01 -1.57 -2.84
N LEU A 265 -17.71 -1.65 -2.53
CA LEU A 265 -16.90 -2.84 -2.76
C LEU A 265 -17.47 -4.09 -2.09
N ALA A 266 -17.94 -4.00 -0.84
CA ALA A 266 -18.56 -5.13 -0.16
C ALA A 266 -19.77 -5.68 -0.93
N LYS A 267 -20.58 -4.79 -1.53
CA LYS A 267 -21.74 -5.16 -2.36
C LYS A 267 -21.29 -5.77 -3.69
N VAL A 268 -20.30 -5.16 -4.36
CA VAL A 268 -19.70 -5.68 -5.61
C VAL A 268 -19.12 -7.07 -5.39
N HIS A 269 -18.42 -7.27 -4.27
CA HIS A 269 -17.88 -8.58 -3.90
C HIS A 269 -18.97 -9.64 -3.83
N CYS A 270 -20.04 -9.37 -3.08
CA CYS A 270 -21.15 -10.31 -2.93
C CYS A 270 -21.79 -10.63 -4.29
N ALA A 271 -21.96 -9.62 -5.16
CA ALA A 271 -22.47 -9.81 -6.53
C ALA A 271 -21.53 -10.69 -7.37
N CYS A 272 -20.23 -10.42 -7.39
CA CYS A 272 -19.23 -11.20 -8.13
C CYS A 272 -19.16 -12.67 -7.68
N ARG A 273 -19.57 -12.97 -6.44
CA ARG A 273 -19.59 -14.34 -5.89
C ARG A 273 -20.97 -15.00 -5.92
N ASN A 274 -21.98 -14.33 -6.49
CA ASN A 274 -23.39 -14.76 -6.44
C ASN A 274 -23.88 -15.03 -5.01
N TRP A 275 -23.40 -14.23 -4.06
CA TRP A 275 -23.85 -14.26 -2.68
C TRP A 275 -24.99 -13.27 -2.53
N SER A 276 -26.19 -13.73 -2.85
CA SER A 276 -27.41 -13.03 -2.43
C SER A 276 -27.71 -13.36 -0.97
N SER A 277 -28.25 -12.37 -0.28
CA SER A 277 -28.97 -12.54 0.97
C SER A 277 -30.39 -13.02 0.74
#